data_AF-A0AA42JAR7-F1
#
_entry.id   AF-A0AA42JAR7-F1
#
_cell.length_a   1.000
_cell.length_b   1.000
_cell.length_c   1.000
_cell.angle_alpha   90.00
_cell.angle_beta   90.00
_cell.angle_gamma   90.00
#
_symmetry.space_group_name_H-M   'P 1'
#
loop_
_entity.id
_entity.type
_entity.pdbx_description
1 polymer ?
#
loop_
_entity_poly.entity_id
_entity_poly.type
_entity_poly.pdbx_seq_one_letter_code
_entity_poly.pdbx_strand_id
1 'polypeptide(L)'
;MGSMSIWHWIIVLGVVLLLFGRGKISEMMGDVAQGIKAFKKGMAEDDTAKAEPVKPAEPVKTIDHQSAQSVQQPQTETHKAG
;
A
#
# COMPACT_ATOMS: atom_id res chain seq x y z
N MET A 1 35.69 -21.38 -6.30
CA MET A 1 34.75 -21.76 -5.21
C MET A 1 33.58 -20.78 -5.24
N GLY A 2 32.72 -20.90 -6.27
CA GLY A 2 31.57 -20.02 -6.50
C GLY A 2 30.38 -20.46 -5.66
N SER A 3 30.51 -20.28 -4.35
CA SER A 3 29.51 -20.64 -3.36
C SER A 3 28.14 -20.06 -3.75
N MET A 4 27.21 -20.97 -4.02
CA MET A 4 25.77 -20.74 -4.11
C MET A 4 25.35 -19.72 -5.17
N SER A 5 25.42 -20.18 -6.42
CA SER A 5 24.80 -19.60 -7.62
C SER A 5 23.49 -18.88 -7.27
N ILE A 6 23.28 -17.68 -7.80
CA ILE A 6 22.08 -16.82 -7.63
C ILE A 6 20.77 -17.61 -7.76
N TRP A 7 20.79 -18.68 -8.54
CA TRP A 7 19.71 -19.66 -8.67
C TRP A 7 19.24 -20.30 -7.35
N HIS A 8 20.16 -20.61 -6.43
CA HIS A 8 19.82 -21.15 -5.11
C HIS A 8 18.99 -20.15 -4.29
N TRP A 9 19.38 -18.88 -4.31
CA TRP A 9 18.66 -17.82 -3.61
C TRP A 9 17.23 -17.62 -4.15
N ILE A 10 17.02 -17.73 -5.47
CA ILE A 10 15.67 -17.67 -6.06
C ILE A 10 14.80 -18.83 -5.56
N ILE A 11 15.33 -20.05 -5.52
CA ILE A 11 14.61 -21.23 -5.03
C ILE A 11 14.27 -21.08 -3.55
N VAL A 12 15.24 -20.66 -2.73
CA VAL A 12 15.03 -20.44 -1.28
C VAL A 12 13.98 -19.37 -1.05
N LEU A 13 14.03 -18.25 -1.76
CA LEU A 13 13.03 -17.18 -1.64
C LEU A 13 11.64 -17.68 -2.03
N GLY A 14 11.53 -18.48 -3.09
CA GLY A 14 10.28 -19.13 -3.51
C GLY A 14 9.70 -20.05 -2.43
N VAL A 15 10.52 -20.88 -1.78
CA VAL A 15 10.07 -21.78 -0.70
C VAL A 15 9.63 -20.99 0.53
N VAL A 16 10.35 -19.93 0.91
CA VAL A 16 9.96 -19.06 2.03
C VAL A 16 8.62 -18.37 1.74
N LEU A 17 8.44 -17.83 0.53
CA LEU A 17 7.16 -17.24 0.12
C LEU A 17 6.01 -18.26 0.16
N LEU A 18 6.27 -19.53 -0.16
CA LEU A 18 5.26 -20.60 -0.14
C LEU A 18 4.90 -21.04 1.30
N LEU A 19 5.89 -21.13 2.20
CA LEU A 19 5.69 -21.52 3.59
C LEU A 19 4.98 -20.43 4.41
N PHE A 20 5.39 -19.17 4.21
CA PHE A 20 4.83 -18.03 4.93
C PHE A 20 3.60 -17.41 4.23
N GLY A 21 3.43 -17.68 2.94
CA GLY A 21 2.36 -17.13 2.10
C GLY A 21 2.52 -15.63 1.80
N ARG A 22 1.86 -15.15 0.75
CA ARG A 22 1.95 -13.74 0.32
C ARG A 22 1.37 -12.73 1.33
N GLY A 23 0.38 -13.15 2.13
CA GLY A 23 -0.35 -12.25 3.04
C GLY A 23 0.51 -11.78 4.22
N LYS A 24 1.14 -12.73 4.92
CA LYS A 24 1.97 -12.43 6.11
C LYS A 24 3.21 -11.63 5.76
N ILE A 25 3.82 -11.90 4.60
CA ILE A 25 5.05 -11.24 4.17
C ILE A 25 4.78 -9.79 3.75
N SER A 26 3.63 -9.50 3.12
CA SER A 26 3.27 -8.12 2.76
C SER A 26 3.01 -7.23 3.98
N GLU A 27 2.30 -7.72 5.00
CA GLU A 27 2.11 -6.98 6.26
C GLU A 27 3.45 -6.72 6.97
N MET A 28 4.26 -7.76 7.17
CA MET A 28 5.56 -7.63 7.86
C MET A 28 6.58 -6.81 7.07
N MET A 29 6.61 -6.94 5.74
CA MET A 29 7.47 -6.12 4.89
C MET A 29 7.06 -4.65 4.91
N GLY A 30 5.75 -4.34 5.06
CA GLY A 30 5.26 -2.98 5.22
C GLY A 30 5.84 -2.29 6.46
N ASP A 31 5.73 -2.94 7.62
CA ASP A 31 6.26 -2.41 8.88
C ASP A 31 7.79 -2.28 8.87
N VAL A 32 8.49 -3.28 8.30
CA VAL A 32 9.95 -3.25 8.14
C VAL A 32 10.38 -2.15 7.17
N ALA A 33 9.68 -1.97 6.05
CA ALA A 33 9.96 -0.91 5.09
C ALA A 33 9.76 0.48 5.71
N GLN A 34 8.74 0.65 6.55
CA GLN A 34 8.48 1.91 7.24
C GLN A 34 9.60 2.23 8.25
N GLY A 35 10.07 1.23 9.01
CA GLY A 35 11.21 1.37 9.93
C GLY A 35 12.52 1.72 9.21
N ILE A 36 12.82 1.02 8.10
CA ILE A 36 14.02 1.29 7.29
C ILE A 36 13.94 2.67 6.61
N LYS A 37 12.74 3.09 6.14
CA LYS A 37 12.53 4.40 5.53
C LYS A 37 12.71 5.53 6.55
N ALA A 38 12.20 5.36 7.78
CA ALA A 38 12.40 6.32 8.86
C ALA A 38 13.88 6.41 9.26
N PHE A 39 14.57 5.26 9.37
CA PHE A 39 16.01 5.21 9.64
C PHE A 39 16.82 5.92 8.55
N LYS A 40 16.52 5.63 7.28
CA LYS A 40 17.20 6.27 6.14
C LYS A 40 16.90 7.77 6.05
N LYS A 41 15.67 8.20 6.36
CA LYS A 41 15.32 9.62 6.38
C LYS A 41 15.98 10.36 7.54
N GLY A 42 16.04 9.78 8.74
CA GLY A 42 16.78 10.36 9.86
C GLY A 42 18.27 10.48 9.58
N MET A 43 18.88 9.46 8.97
CA MET A 43 20.31 9.51 8.58
C MET A 43 20.56 10.47 7.41
N ALA A 44 19.61 10.58 6.47
CA ALA A 44 19.70 11.55 5.38
C ALA A 44 19.43 12.99 5.85
N GLU A 45 18.64 13.22 6.89
CA GLU A 45 18.42 14.55 7.48
C GLU A 45 19.67 15.05 8.23
N ASP A 46 20.46 14.15 8.81
CA ASP A 46 21.78 14.47 9.37
C ASP A 46 22.76 14.94 8.27
N ASP A 47 22.66 14.35 7.07
CA ASP A 47 23.46 14.72 5.88
C ASP A 47 22.86 15.92 5.09
N THR A 48 21.53 16.14 5.18
CA THR A 48 20.73 17.08 4.37
C THR A 48 20.24 18.31 5.15
N ALA A 49 20.72 18.57 6.36
CA ALA A 49 20.48 19.84 7.09
C ALA A 49 20.95 21.12 6.33
N LYS A 50 21.38 21.01 5.06
CA LYS A 50 21.66 22.10 4.14
C LYS A 50 20.62 22.28 3.00
N ALA A 51 19.58 21.45 2.87
CA ALA A 51 18.61 21.60 1.78
C ALA A 51 17.17 21.16 2.15
N GLU A 52 16.38 22.09 2.68
CA GLU A 52 14.90 22.01 2.71
C GLU A 52 14.28 22.56 1.39
N PRO A 53 12.98 22.33 1.04
CA PRO A 53 11.90 21.78 1.86
C PRO A 53 11.07 20.62 1.25
N VAL A 54 10.33 20.01 2.17
CA VAL A 54 9.29 18.98 2.07
C VAL A 54 8.15 19.36 1.11
N LYS A 55 7.78 18.43 0.20
CA LYS A 55 6.45 18.45 -0.46
C LYS A 55 5.46 17.58 0.33
N PRO A 56 4.32 18.11 0.79
CA PRO A 56 3.31 17.35 1.51
C PRO A 56 2.75 16.19 0.68
N ALA A 57 2.70 15.00 1.27
CA ALA A 57 1.85 13.93 0.78
C ALA A 57 0.39 14.32 1.08
N GLU A 58 -0.38 14.58 0.03
CA GLU A 58 -1.82 14.76 0.12
C GLU A 58 -2.48 13.44 0.55
N PRO A 59 -3.30 13.41 1.61
CA PRO A 59 -4.11 12.24 1.93
C PRO A 59 -5.24 12.15 0.90
N VAL A 60 -5.15 11.18 -0.02
CA VAL A 60 -6.29 10.78 -0.84
C VAL A 60 -7.37 10.25 0.10
N LYS A 61 -8.41 11.06 0.29
CA LYS A 61 -9.64 10.68 1.00
C LYS A 61 -10.32 9.56 0.22
N THR A 62 -10.05 8.29 0.54
CA THR A 62 -10.90 7.17 0.10
C THR A 62 -11.81 6.74 1.24
N ILE A 63 -12.85 7.53 1.48
CA ILE A 63 -14.08 7.09 2.15
C ILE A 63 -15.22 7.58 1.27
N ASP A 64 -15.50 6.83 0.21
CA ASP A 64 -16.78 6.88 -0.50
C ASP A 64 -17.37 5.47 -0.42
N HIS A 65 -17.83 5.15 0.78
CA HIS A 65 -18.75 4.05 1.02
C HIS A 65 -20.17 4.56 0.70
N GLN A 66 -20.47 4.73 -0.58
CA GLN A 66 -21.85 4.90 -1.06
C GLN A 66 -22.04 4.14 -2.37
N SER A 67 -21.83 2.83 -2.30
CA SER A 67 -22.33 1.87 -3.29
C SER A 67 -23.27 0.90 -2.59
N ALA A 68 -24.25 1.45 -1.88
CA ALA A 68 -25.42 0.73 -1.41
C ALA A 68 -26.62 1.66 -1.62
N GLN A 69 -27.67 1.11 -2.23
CA GLN A 69 -28.97 1.75 -2.53
C GLN A 69 -29.11 2.42 -3.90
N SER A 70 -28.79 1.69 -4.97
CA SER A 70 -29.67 1.70 -6.15
C SER A 70 -30.77 0.65 -5.97
N VAL A 71 -31.68 0.87 -5.00
CA VAL A 71 -32.89 0.05 -4.84
C VAL A 71 -34.01 0.97 -4.41
N GLN A 72 -34.72 1.54 -5.39
CA GLN A 72 -36.18 1.79 -5.41
C GLN A 72 -36.52 2.81 -6.50
N GLN A 73 -36.73 2.30 -7.71
CA GLN A 73 -37.67 2.92 -8.65
C GLN A 73 -38.84 1.94 -8.77
N PRO A 74 -39.92 2.20 -8.00
CA PRO A 74 -41.26 2.04 -8.56
C PRO A 74 -42.19 3.16 -8.07
N GLN A 75 -42.82 3.86 -9.01
CA GLN A 75 -43.99 4.78 -8.93
C GLN A 75 -43.80 5.79 -10.07
N THR A 76 -44.30 5.57 -11.29
CA THR A 76 -45.70 5.44 -11.70
C THR A 76 -46.58 6.57 -11.13
N GLU A 77 -47.15 7.33 -12.07
CA GLU A 77 -48.42 8.05 -12.00
C GLU A 77 -48.44 9.52 -11.54
N THR A 78 -48.78 10.35 -12.53
CA THR A 78 -49.75 11.46 -12.48
C THR A 78 -49.41 12.69 -11.62
N HIS A 79 -49.09 13.80 -12.29
CA HIS A 79 -49.87 15.04 -12.15
C HIS A 79 -49.45 16.05 -13.23
N LYS A 80 -50.13 16.00 -14.38
CA LYS A 80 -50.17 17.07 -15.38
C LYS A 80 -51.59 17.15 -15.94
N ALA A 81 -52.50 17.77 -15.20
CA ALA A 81 -53.72 18.41 -15.69
C ALA A 81 -54.51 18.94 -14.49
N GLY A 82 -54.87 20.23 -14.53
CA GLY A 82 -55.61 20.94 -13.49
C GLY A 82 -55.17 22.37 -13.42
#